data_AF-A0A5J5PM00-F1
#
_entry.id   AF-A0A5J5PM00-F1
#
_cell.length_a   1.000
_cell.length_b   1.000
_cell.length_c   1.000
_cell.angle_alpha   90.00
_cell.angle_beta   90.00
_cell.angle_gamma   90.00
#
_symmetry.space_group_name_H-M   'P 1'
#
loop_
_entity.id
_entity.type
_entity.pdbx_description
1 polymer ?
#
loop_
_entity_poly.entity_id
_entity_poly.type
_entity_poly.pdbx_seq_one_letter_code
_entity_poly.pdbx_strand_id
1 'polypeptide(L)'
;STLFQRRDADFLISSGDRTGRLLKYNPYNGDVSVLYDGLAFPNGVALSANNSFLLVNESIKRRILKFNVHDPKAAPKVFLELPRVPDNIKRNEKGEFWVALNSGRLGTLGNGVPDPIGMRFNKEAKVLEILDGKGAPTFNSISEVQEHGGKLYVGSVLKSYVGILNA
;
A
#
# COMPACT_ATOMS: atom_id res chain seq x y z
N SER A 1 13.20 -4.36 3.46
CA SER A 1 14.59 -4.04 3.77
C SER A 1 15.48 -5.16 3.28
N THR A 2 16.73 -4.87 2.91
CA THR A 2 17.76 -5.91 2.75
C THR A 2 18.62 -6.05 4.01
N LEU A 3 18.36 -5.25 5.05
CA LEU A 3 19.12 -5.23 6.32
C LEU A 3 18.29 -5.75 7.50
N PHE A 4 17.00 -5.44 7.54
CA PHE A 4 16.12 -5.72 8.68
C PHE A 4 15.07 -6.79 8.35
N GLN A 5 14.66 -7.56 9.37
CA GLN A 5 13.55 -8.50 9.25
C GLN A 5 12.20 -7.82 9.52
N ARG A 6 11.09 -8.47 9.15
CA ARG A 6 9.73 -7.92 9.37
C ARG A 6 9.40 -7.65 10.85
N ARG A 7 10.00 -8.40 11.77
CA ARG A 7 9.86 -8.22 13.22
C ARG A 7 10.43 -6.87 13.70
N ASP A 8 11.36 -6.29 12.94
CA ASP A 8 12.04 -5.03 13.26
C ASP A 8 11.36 -3.82 12.61
N ALA A 9 10.13 -3.97 12.12
CA ALA A 9 9.47 -2.95 11.28
C ALA A 9 9.39 -1.56 11.93
N ASP A 10 9.21 -1.47 13.25
CA ASP A 10 9.17 -0.18 13.94
C ASP A 10 10.53 0.54 13.89
N PHE A 11 11.61 -0.22 14.07
CA PHE A 11 12.98 0.29 13.99
C PHE A 11 13.39 0.61 12.55
N LEU A 12 12.97 -0.24 11.60
CA LEU A 12 13.14 0.02 10.17
C LEU A 12 12.49 1.36 9.79
N ILE A 13 11.26 1.62 10.26
CA ILE A 13 10.55 2.88 10.01
C ILE A 13 11.30 4.07 10.64
N SER A 14 11.69 3.98 11.91
CA SER A 14 12.33 5.10 12.63
C SER A 14 13.75 5.41 12.15
N SER A 15 14.50 4.40 11.71
CA SER A 15 15.83 4.56 11.11
C SER A 15 15.80 5.19 9.72
N GLY A 16 14.62 5.23 9.07
CA GLY A 16 14.47 5.75 7.73
C GLY A 16 15.10 4.85 6.66
N ASP A 17 15.13 3.52 6.87
CA ASP A 17 15.71 2.54 5.93
C ASP A 17 15.15 2.70 4.51
N ARG A 18 16.04 2.68 3.53
CA ARG A 18 15.72 2.81 2.09
C ARG A 18 16.27 1.68 1.26
N THR A 19 16.62 0.55 1.88
CA THR A 19 17.17 -0.60 1.15
C THR A 19 16.10 -1.46 0.47
N GLY A 20 14.84 -1.02 0.41
CA GLY A 20 13.76 -1.73 -0.26
C GLY A 20 13.98 -1.86 -1.76
N ARG A 21 13.43 -2.92 -2.36
CA ARG A 21 13.58 -3.25 -3.78
C ARG A 21 12.23 -3.62 -4.40
N LEU A 22 12.06 -3.25 -5.67
CA LEU A 22 11.04 -3.81 -6.56
C LEU A 22 11.71 -4.90 -7.40
N LEU A 23 11.17 -6.11 -7.34
CA LEU A 23 11.69 -7.27 -8.06
C LEU A 23 10.74 -7.68 -9.17
N LYS A 24 11.31 -8.18 -10.27
CA LYS A 24 10.58 -8.89 -11.33
C LYS A 24 11.00 -10.35 -11.30
N TYR A 25 10.01 -11.23 -11.37
CA TYR A 25 10.21 -12.66 -11.48
C TYR A 25 9.68 -13.16 -12.83
N ASN A 26 10.46 -13.99 -13.52
CA ASN A 26 10.05 -14.69 -14.73
C ASN A 26 9.75 -16.16 -14.39
N PRO A 27 8.47 -16.59 -14.40
CA PRO A 27 8.12 -17.95 -14.02
C PRO A 27 8.54 -19.01 -15.05
N TYR A 28 8.85 -18.63 -16.30
CA TYR A 28 9.20 -19.60 -17.35
C TYR A 28 10.62 -20.15 -17.20
N ASN A 29 11.54 -19.34 -16.68
CA ASN A 29 12.95 -19.72 -16.52
C ASN A 29 13.47 -19.53 -15.09
N GLY A 30 12.66 -18.97 -14.19
CA GLY A 30 13.02 -18.75 -12.80
C GLY A 30 13.83 -17.48 -12.53
N ASP A 31 14.07 -16.64 -13.54
CA ASP A 31 14.91 -15.45 -13.37
C ASP A 31 14.27 -14.42 -12.42
N VAL A 32 15.09 -13.88 -11.52
CA VAL A 32 14.73 -12.73 -10.66
C VAL A 32 15.66 -11.57 -10.97
N SER A 33 15.09 -10.42 -11.29
CA SER A 33 15.85 -9.17 -11.52
C SER A 33 15.37 -8.05 -10.61
N VAL A 34 16.28 -7.21 -10.13
CA VAL A 34 15.94 -5.96 -9.46
C VAL A 34 15.53 -4.94 -10.52
N LEU A 35 14.29 -4.47 -10.47
CA LEU A 35 13.82 -3.38 -11.35
C LEU A 35 14.17 -2.01 -10.78
N TYR A 36 14.12 -1.90 -9.45
CA TYR A 36 14.39 -0.65 -8.75
C TYR A 36 14.82 -0.97 -7.32
N ASP A 37 15.75 -0.19 -6.77
CA ASP A 37 16.19 -0.24 -5.38
C ASP A 37 16.14 1.17 -4.75
N GLY A 38 16.52 1.31 -3.48
CA GLY A 38 16.46 2.62 -2.82
C GLY A 38 15.06 3.01 -2.31
N LEU A 39 14.12 2.05 -2.26
CA LEU A 39 12.74 2.27 -1.82
C LEU A 39 12.64 2.28 -0.29
N ALA A 40 11.90 3.25 0.24
CA ALA A 40 11.65 3.42 1.67
C ALA A 40 10.47 2.55 2.12
N PHE A 41 10.79 1.32 2.55
CA PHE A 41 9.84 0.30 3.01
C PHE A 41 8.67 0.03 2.03
N PRO A 42 8.93 -0.65 0.89
CA PRO A 42 7.92 -0.86 -0.14
C PRO A 42 6.95 -2.01 0.18
N ASN A 43 5.87 -1.73 0.93
CA ASN A 43 4.94 -2.76 1.40
C ASN A 43 3.98 -3.30 0.33
N GLY A 44 3.46 -2.42 -0.52
CA GLY A 44 2.43 -2.76 -1.50
C GLY A 44 2.89 -2.55 -2.93
N VAL A 45 2.47 -3.45 -3.83
CA VAL A 45 2.64 -3.31 -5.28
C VAL A 45 1.37 -3.73 -6.03
N ALA A 46 0.97 -2.97 -7.05
CA ALA A 46 -0.17 -3.30 -7.91
C ALA A 46 0.09 -2.92 -9.38
N LEU A 47 -0.27 -3.80 -10.30
CA LEU A 47 -0.19 -3.58 -11.75
C LEU A 47 -1.50 -2.98 -12.29
N SER A 48 -1.38 -2.01 -13.20
CA SER A 48 -2.54 -1.42 -13.88
C SER A 48 -3.28 -2.45 -14.75
N ALA A 49 -4.56 -2.19 -15.02
CA ALA A 49 -5.40 -3.13 -15.78
C ALA A 49 -4.89 -3.43 -17.19
N ASN A 50 -4.24 -2.45 -17.81
CA ASN A 50 -3.66 -2.54 -19.15
C ASN A 50 -2.15 -2.79 -19.14
N ASN A 51 -1.56 -3.17 -17.99
CA ASN A 51 -0.14 -3.46 -17.82
C ASN A 51 0.83 -2.32 -18.19
N SER A 52 0.36 -1.07 -18.25
CA SER A 52 1.21 0.06 -18.64
C SER A 52 1.99 0.70 -17.48
N PHE A 53 1.54 0.52 -16.23
CA PHE A 53 2.24 1.04 -15.06
C PHE A 53 2.08 0.15 -13.83
N LEU A 54 3.04 0.26 -12.91
CA LEU A 54 2.99 -0.30 -11.56
C LEU A 54 2.84 0.84 -10.54
N LEU A 55 2.06 0.59 -9.50
CA LEU A 55 2.04 1.41 -8.29
C LEU A 55 2.79 0.67 -7.18
N VAL A 56 3.66 1.38 -6.47
CA VAL A 56 4.40 0.85 -5.31
C VAL A 56 4.27 1.82 -4.16
N ASN A 57 3.89 1.34 -2.99
CA ASN A 57 3.81 2.15 -1.79
C ASN A 57 5.20 2.36 -1.19
N GLU A 58 5.50 3.54 -0.64
CA GLU A 58 6.63 3.77 0.26
C GLU A 58 6.10 4.13 1.64
N SER A 59 6.11 3.18 2.57
CA SER A 59 5.45 3.32 3.87
C SER A 59 6.08 4.41 4.74
N ILE A 60 7.41 4.50 4.78
CA ILE A 60 8.13 5.53 5.55
C ILE A 60 7.87 6.93 4.98
N LYS A 61 7.75 7.04 3.65
CA LYS A 61 7.53 8.31 2.95
C LYS A 61 6.05 8.67 2.81
N ARG A 62 5.14 7.80 3.25
CA ARG A 62 3.68 7.96 3.14
C ARG A 62 3.23 8.40 1.74
N ARG A 63 3.70 7.69 0.72
CA ARG A 63 3.36 8.00 -0.67
C ARG A 63 3.27 6.75 -1.52
N ILE A 64 2.66 6.92 -2.69
CA ILE A 64 2.59 5.92 -3.75
C ILE A 64 3.44 6.43 -4.90
N LEU A 65 4.29 5.57 -5.44
CA LEU A 65 5.10 5.82 -6.62
C LEU A 65 4.48 5.12 -7.83
N LYS A 66 4.53 5.77 -9.00
CA LYS A 66 4.12 5.21 -10.29
C LYS A 66 5.32 4.96 -11.18
N PHE A 67 5.47 3.70 -11.58
CA PHE A 67 6.50 3.22 -12.48
C PHE A 67 5.91 2.96 -13.86
N ASN A 68 6.60 3.39 -14.92
CA ASN A 68 6.23 3.01 -16.27
C ASN A 68 6.77 1.60 -16.57
N VAL A 69 5.90 0.65 -16.88
CA VAL A 69 6.32 -0.73 -17.15
C VAL A 69 7.09 -0.83 -18.47
N HIS A 70 6.80 0.05 -19.42
CA HIS A 70 7.43 0.09 -20.73
C HIS A 70 8.74 0.89 -20.75
N ASP A 71 9.03 1.62 -19.67
CA ASP A 71 10.30 2.32 -19.48
C ASP A 71 10.80 2.08 -18.05
N PRO A 72 11.31 0.88 -17.74
CA PRO A 72 11.72 0.51 -16.39
C PRO A 72 12.97 1.26 -15.92
N LYS A 73 13.68 1.97 -16.81
CA LYS A 73 14.84 2.80 -16.47
C LYS A 73 14.44 4.22 -16.05
N ALA A 74 13.26 4.68 -16.45
CA ALA A 74 12.76 5.98 -16.01
C ALA A 74 12.53 5.99 -14.49
N ALA A 75 12.92 7.10 -13.86
CA ALA A 75 12.62 7.32 -12.46
C ALA A 75 11.09 7.31 -12.23
N PRO A 76 10.62 6.66 -11.16
CA PRO A 76 9.21 6.69 -10.81
C PRO A 76 8.78 8.11 -10.44
N LYS A 77 7.49 8.41 -10.68
CA LYS A 77 6.88 9.67 -10.27
C LYS A 77 6.06 9.46 -9.00
N VAL A 78 5.98 10.48 -8.15
CA VAL A 78 5.00 10.47 -7.05
C VAL A 78 3.60 10.47 -7.67
N PHE A 79 2.82 9.45 -7.31
CA PHE A 79 1.46 9.27 -7.77
C PHE A 79 0.46 9.93 -6.82
N LEU A 80 0.62 9.67 -5.52
CA LEU A 80 -0.24 10.20 -4.47
C LEU A 80 0.52 10.26 -3.14
N GLU A 81 0.39 11.37 -2.41
CA GLU A 81 0.80 11.49 -1.00
C GLU A 81 -0.37 11.03 -0.12
N LEU A 82 -0.07 10.34 0.98
CA LEU A 82 -1.08 9.69 1.82
C LEU A 82 -1.12 10.26 3.24
N PRO A 83 -2.32 10.35 3.85
CA PRO A 83 -2.48 10.90 5.19
C PRO A 83 -1.95 9.98 6.30
N ARG A 84 -1.78 8.68 5.99
CA ARG A 84 -1.33 7.65 6.91
C ARG A 84 -0.31 6.73 6.23
N VAL A 85 0.28 5.83 7.01
CA VAL A 85 1.27 4.85 6.54
C VAL A 85 0.58 3.85 5.62
N PRO A 86 0.93 3.78 4.32
CA PRO A 86 0.38 2.75 3.44
C PRO A 86 0.94 1.37 3.77
N ASP A 87 0.13 0.34 3.53
CA ASP A 87 0.53 -1.06 3.58
C ASP A 87 0.33 -1.70 2.20
N ASN A 88 -0.57 -2.68 2.03
CA ASN A 88 -0.87 -3.26 0.72
C ASN A 88 -1.69 -2.30 -0.16
N ILE A 89 -1.53 -2.46 -1.48
CA ILE A 89 -2.35 -1.84 -2.52
C ILE A 89 -2.90 -2.92 -3.44
N LYS A 90 -4.20 -2.86 -3.76
CA LYS A 90 -4.90 -3.86 -4.58
C LYS A 90 -5.74 -3.17 -5.66
N ARG A 91 -5.72 -3.72 -6.86
CA ARG A 91 -6.56 -3.27 -7.98
C ARG A 91 -7.92 -3.99 -7.92
N ASN A 92 -9.01 -3.25 -8.11
CA ASN A 92 -10.35 -3.82 -8.27
C ASN A 92 -10.68 -4.14 -9.74
N GLU A 93 -11.84 -4.73 -9.98
CA GLU A 93 -12.29 -5.13 -11.33
C GLU A 93 -12.48 -3.95 -12.29
N LYS A 94 -12.73 -2.74 -11.77
CA LYS A 94 -12.84 -1.48 -12.54
C LYS A 94 -11.49 -0.89 -12.92
N GLY A 95 -10.38 -1.46 -12.44
CA GLY A 95 -9.03 -0.93 -12.66
C GLY A 95 -8.66 0.23 -11.75
N GLU A 96 -9.44 0.48 -10.70
CA GLU A 96 -9.14 1.40 -9.61
C GLU A 96 -8.33 0.68 -8.53
N PHE A 97 -7.79 1.41 -7.58
CA PHE A 97 -6.90 0.86 -6.56
C PHE A 97 -7.38 1.22 -5.17
N TRP A 98 -7.39 0.23 -4.30
CA TRP A 98 -7.48 0.39 -2.86
C TRP A 98 -6.10 0.33 -2.25
N VAL A 99 -5.75 1.31 -1.42
CA VAL A 99 -4.60 1.23 -0.52
C VAL A 99 -5.09 1.06 0.91
N ALA A 100 -4.52 0.09 1.63
CA ALA A 100 -4.69 -0.02 3.06
C ALA A 100 -3.83 1.03 3.77
N LEU A 101 -4.44 1.72 4.73
CA LEU A 101 -3.76 2.70 5.55
C LEU A 101 -3.63 2.15 6.96
N ASN A 102 -2.43 1.65 7.24
CA ASN A 102 -2.12 1.09 8.55
C ASN A 102 -2.00 2.23 9.56
N SER A 103 -2.79 2.15 10.62
CA SER A 103 -2.89 3.16 11.67
C SER A 103 -1.79 3.06 12.73
N GLY A 104 -0.83 2.13 12.61
CA GLY A 104 0.33 2.07 13.52
C GLY A 104 1.35 3.18 13.20
N ARG A 105 1.80 4.06 14.13
CA ARG A 105 1.70 4.05 15.60
C ARG A 105 1.88 5.47 16.19
N LEU A 106 1.28 5.66 17.37
CA LEU A 106 1.18 6.83 18.24
C LEU A 106 0.06 7.83 17.89
N GLY A 107 -0.99 7.77 18.71
CA GLY A 107 -2.07 8.75 18.75
C GLY A 107 -3.36 8.24 18.13
N THR A 108 -4.44 8.32 18.89
CA THR A 108 -5.76 8.55 18.31
C THR A 108 -5.70 9.86 17.55
N LEU A 109 -6.12 9.91 16.29
CA LEU A 109 -6.51 11.21 15.73
C LEU A 109 -7.61 11.73 16.65
N GLY A 110 -7.48 12.97 17.14
CA GLY A 110 -8.38 13.51 18.15
C GLY A 110 -9.86 13.38 17.77
N ASN A 111 -10.75 13.50 18.75
CA ASN A 111 -12.20 13.40 18.53
C ASN A 111 -12.65 14.26 17.33
N GLY A 112 -13.28 13.63 16.34
CA GLY A 112 -13.86 14.30 15.17
C GLY A 112 -12.96 14.38 13.92
N VAL A 113 -11.72 13.89 13.96
CA VAL A 113 -10.86 13.78 12.77
C VAL A 113 -11.12 12.43 12.09
N PRO A 114 -11.34 12.38 10.76
CA PRO A 114 -11.49 11.11 10.03
C PRO A 114 -10.31 10.18 10.28
N ASP A 115 -10.57 8.89 10.46
CA ASP A 115 -9.55 7.84 10.62
C ASP A 115 -9.49 6.99 9.35
N PRO A 116 -8.81 7.48 8.28
CA PRO A 116 -8.81 6.77 7.02
C PRO A 116 -8.02 5.46 7.19
N ILE A 117 -8.72 4.33 7.08
CA ILE A 117 -8.13 2.98 7.12
C ILE A 117 -7.94 2.39 5.72
N GLY A 118 -8.57 3.00 4.72
CA GLY A 118 -8.32 2.71 3.32
C GLY A 118 -8.73 3.88 2.42
N MET A 119 -8.12 3.95 1.24
CA MET A 119 -8.49 4.93 0.21
C MET A 119 -8.59 4.26 -1.15
N ARG A 120 -9.63 4.59 -1.92
CA ARG A 120 -9.81 4.17 -3.31
C ARG A 120 -9.51 5.32 -4.26
N PHE A 121 -8.76 5.06 -5.33
CA PHE A 121 -8.44 6.06 -6.35
C PHE A 121 -8.32 5.46 -7.75
N ASN A 122 -8.50 6.30 -8.77
CA ASN A 122 -8.36 5.90 -10.17
C ASN A 122 -6.91 6.03 -10.67
N LYS A 123 -6.68 5.75 -11.96
CA LYS A 123 -5.37 5.78 -12.62
C LYS A 123 -4.76 7.19 -12.79
N GLU A 124 -5.56 8.25 -12.56
CA GLU A 124 -5.17 9.67 -12.53
C GLU A 124 -4.93 10.19 -11.10
N ALA A 125 -4.88 9.31 -10.09
CA ALA A 125 -4.75 9.67 -8.68
C ALA A 125 -5.94 10.48 -8.10
N LYS A 126 -7.10 10.47 -8.77
CA LYS A 126 -8.32 11.02 -8.21
C LYS A 126 -8.83 10.08 -7.12
N VAL A 127 -8.91 10.59 -5.88
CA VAL A 127 -9.55 9.90 -4.77
C VAL A 127 -11.05 9.77 -5.06
N LEU A 128 -11.54 8.55 -4.99
CA LEU A 128 -12.93 8.18 -5.22
C LEU A 128 -13.65 7.89 -3.90
N GLU A 129 -12.93 7.35 -2.93
CA GLU A 129 -13.50 6.93 -1.65
C GLU A 129 -12.46 6.91 -0.54
N ILE A 130 -12.91 7.17 0.68
CA ILE A 130 -12.15 7.00 1.91
C ILE A 130 -12.96 6.09 2.82
N LEU A 131 -12.38 4.95 3.19
CA LEU A 131 -12.94 4.07 4.20
C LEU A 131 -12.50 4.57 5.58
N ASP A 132 -13.44 5.06 6.37
CA ASP A 132 -13.21 5.62 7.71
C ASP A 132 -13.39 4.54 8.79
N GLY A 133 -12.35 4.30 9.58
CA GLY A 133 -12.36 3.40 10.73
C GLY A 133 -13.05 3.96 11.96
N LYS A 134 -13.41 5.26 11.94
CA LYS A 134 -14.11 5.98 13.01
C LYS A 134 -13.39 5.94 14.37
N GLY A 135 -12.06 5.76 14.36
CA GLY A 135 -11.26 5.60 15.56
C GLY A 135 -11.56 4.32 16.36
N ALA A 136 -12.31 3.38 15.78
CA ALA A 136 -12.71 2.16 16.48
C ALA A 136 -11.51 1.23 16.70
N PRO A 137 -11.35 0.60 17.89
CA PRO A 137 -10.30 -0.39 18.14
C PRO A 137 -10.32 -1.58 17.17
N THR A 138 -11.47 -1.83 16.53
CA THR A 138 -11.66 -2.85 15.50
C THR A 138 -10.72 -2.64 14.31
N PHE A 139 -10.54 -1.41 13.85
CA PHE A 139 -9.74 -1.12 12.66
C PHE A 139 -8.43 -0.40 12.95
N ASN A 140 -7.96 -0.46 14.20
CA ASN A 140 -6.69 0.17 14.61
C ASN A 140 -5.42 -0.52 14.05
N SER A 141 -5.57 -1.52 13.19
CA SER A 141 -4.48 -2.08 12.38
C SER A 141 -5.06 -2.74 11.14
N ILE A 142 -4.78 -2.15 9.96
CA ILE A 142 -5.18 -2.67 8.66
C ILE A 142 -3.93 -2.86 7.80
N SER A 143 -3.76 -4.06 7.24
CA SER A 143 -2.70 -4.36 6.27
C SER A 143 -3.23 -4.44 4.85
N GLU A 144 -4.52 -4.72 4.66
CA GLU A 144 -5.11 -4.88 3.34
C GLU A 144 -6.58 -4.42 3.31
N VAL A 145 -6.96 -3.77 2.20
CA VAL A 145 -8.34 -3.52 1.81
C VAL A 145 -8.46 -3.97 0.36
N GLN A 146 -9.31 -4.95 0.10
CA GLN A 146 -9.52 -5.49 -1.24
C GLN A 146 -11.00 -5.53 -1.58
N GLU A 147 -11.36 -4.92 -2.70
CA GLU A 147 -12.70 -4.97 -3.25
C GLU A 147 -12.86 -6.17 -4.19
N HIS A 148 -13.88 -6.98 -3.95
CA HIS A 148 -14.26 -8.09 -4.82
C HIS A 148 -15.73 -8.45 -4.62
N GLY A 149 -16.48 -8.67 -5.71
CA GLY A 149 -17.89 -9.08 -5.64
C GLY A 149 -18.80 -8.11 -4.86
N GLY A 150 -18.54 -6.80 -4.93
CA GLY A 150 -19.31 -5.79 -4.19
C GLY A 150 -19.06 -5.76 -2.68
N LYS A 151 -17.98 -6.40 -2.22
CA LYS A 151 -17.55 -6.43 -0.82
C LYS A 151 -16.15 -5.87 -0.68
N LEU A 152 -15.87 -5.26 0.47
CA LEU A 152 -14.52 -4.92 0.91
C LEU A 152 -14.06 -5.94 1.94
N TYR A 153 -12.99 -6.66 1.60
CA TYR A 153 -12.28 -7.55 2.51
C TYR A 153 -11.16 -6.76 3.19
N VAL A 154 -11.23 -6.69 4.51
CA VAL A 154 -10.29 -5.92 5.34
C VAL A 154 -9.45 -6.90 6.17
N GLY A 155 -8.16 -6.94 5.85
CA GLY A 155 -7.18 -7.83 6.46
C GLY A 155 -6.26 -7.12 7.45
N SER A 156 -5.78 -7.87 8.43
CA SER A 156 -4.79 -7.40 9.40
C SER A 156 -3.86 -8.52 9.81
N VAL A 157 -2.57 -8.20 9.98
CA VAL A 157 -1.60 -9.12 10.56
C VAL A 157 -1.71 -9.23 12.09
N LEU A 158 -2.52 -8.38 12.74
CA LEU A 158 -2.69 -8.34 14.19
C LEU A 158 -4.07 -8.82 14.66
N LYS A 159 -5.07 -8.84 13.78
CA LYS A 159 -6.43 -9.26 14.14
C LYS A 159 -6.63 -10.74 13.86
N SER A 160 -7.40 -11.40 14.73
CA SER A 160 -7.80 -12.80 14.59
C SER A 160 -9.06 -12.99 13.71
N TYR A 161 -9.42 -11.97 12.94
CA TYR A 161 -10.62 -11.95 12.11
C TYR A 161 -10.38 -11.22 10.78
N VAL A 162 -11.27 -11.47 9.83
CA VAL A 162 -11.38 -10.73 8.57
C VAL A 162 -12.58 -9.79 8.66
N GLY A 163 -12.41 -8.52 8.34
CA GLY A 163 -13.51 -7.58 8.18
C GLY A 163 -14.15 -7.75 6.80
N ILE A 164 -15.48 -7.79 6.72
CA ILE A 164 -16.21 -7.81 5.45
C ILE A 164 -17.23 -6.68 5.50
N LEU A 165 -17.08 -5.71 4.60
CA LEU A 165 -17.97 -4.55 4.48
C LEU A 165 -18.63 -4.56 3.09
N ASN A 166 -19.70 -3.79 2.93
CA ASN A 166 -20.24 -3.50 1.60
C ASN A 166 -19.34 -2.44 0.93
N ALA A 167 -19.04 -2.66 -0.35
CA ALA A 167 -18.35 -1.68 -1.20
C ALA A 167 -19.35 -0.67 -1.80
#